data_AF-A0A958ES23-F1
#
_entry.id   AF-A0A958ES23-F1
#
_cell.length_a   1.000
_cell.length_b   1.000
_cell.length_c   1.000
_cell.angle_alpha   90.00
_cell.angle_beta   90.00
_cell.angle_gamma   90.00
#
_symmetry.space_group_name_H-M   'P 1'
#
loop_
_entity.id
_entity.type
_entity.pdbx_description
1 polymer ?
#
loop_
_entity_poly.entity_id
_entity_poly.type
_entity_poly.pdbx_seq_one_letter_code
_entity_poly.pdbx_strand_id
1 'polypeptide(L)'
;MIKHNTPVLVLDNPKKSVLIDDLFEIGVIPITRTNITDAIKVLRHEQLKAVIINAHSILDDVIEFILNIRDFNIKIPVIIAGIPADQSEEHALRKQKGVVLLSWAQINRQILEKTIFSDLSA
;
A
#
# COMPACT_ATOMS: atom_id res chain seq x y z
N MET A 1 -9.91 -24.06 -3.52
CA MET A 1 -9.59 -22.78 -2.85
C MET A 1 -8.30 -22.25 -3.48
N ILE A 2 -8.39 -21.24 -4.34
CA ILE A 2 -7.22 -20.70 -5.06
C ILE A 2 -6.42 -19.88 -4.04
N LYS A 3 -5.24 -20.35 -3.65
CA LYS A 3 -4.31 -19.55 -2.85
C LYS A 3 -3.91 -18.33 -3.67
N HIS A 4 -4.29 -17.13 -3.21
CA HIS A 4 -3.79 -15.88 -3.75
C HIS A 4 -2.32 -15.71 -3.33
N ASN A 5 -1.42 -16.37 -4.05
CA ASN A 5 0.02 -16.42 -3.74
C ASN A 5 0.79 -15.14 -4.14
N THR A 6 0.07 -14.10 -4.56
CA THR A 6 0.66 -12.84 -5.00
C THR A 6 0.86 -11.92 -3.78
N PRO A 7 2.10 -11.53 -3.46
CA PRO A 7 2.39 -10.77 -2.26
C PRO A 7 1.88 -9.33 -2.32
N VAL A 8 1.76 -8.72 -1.14
CA VAL A 8 1.51 -7.27 -0.97
C VAL A 8 2.75 -6.65 -0.36
N LEU A 9 3.29 -5.61 -1.00
CA LEU A 9 4.41 -4.86 -0.44
C LEU A 9 3.87 -3.90 0.62
N VAL A 10 4.43 -3.96 1.82
CA VAL A 10 4.06 -3.08 2.93
C VAL A 10 5.27 -2.22 3.28
N LEU A 11 5.13 -0.92 3.07
CA LEU A 11 6.12 0.06 3.46
C LEU A 11 5.77 0.57 4.86
N ASP A 12 6.31 -0.10 5.88
CA ASP A 12 6.00 0.13 7.29
C ASP A 12 7.14 -0.42 8.19
N ASN A 13 7.14 -0.05 9.46
CA ASN A 13 7.99 -0.65 10.47
C ASN A 13 7.37 -1.95 11.02
N PRO A 14 7.93 -3.14 10.71
CA PRO A 14 7.30 -4.41 11.08
C PRO A 14 7.19 -4.63 12.59
N LYS A 15 8.03 -3.98 13.40
CA LYS A 15 7.97 -4.11 14.87
C LYS A 15 6.81 -3.35 15.51
N LYS A 16 6.14 -2.48 14.74
CA LYS A 16 5.07 -1.59 15.22
C LYS A 16 3.81 -1.67 14.34
N SER A 17 3.82 -2.54 13.33
CA SER A 17 2.77 -2.55 12.31
C SER A 17 1.60 -3.41 12.73
N VAL A 18 0.46 -2.78 12.99
CA VAL A 18 -0.82 -3.47 13.15
C VAL A 18 -1.38 -4.01 11.83
N LEU A 19 -0.83 -3.55 10.70
CA LEU A 19 -1.28 -3.95 9.36
C LEU A 19 -0.82 -5.36 8.97
N ILE A 20 0.31 -5.82 9.49
CA ILE A 20 0.90 -7.10 9.10
C ILE A 20 -0.01 -8.25 9.53
N ASP A 21 -0.51 -8.21 10.77
CA ASP A 21 -1.38 -9.26 11.31
C ASP A 21 -2.72 -9.30 10.55
N ASP A 22 -3.33 -8.14 10.31
CA ASP A 22 -4.57 -8.02 9.52
C ASP A 22 -4.42 -8.61 8.11
N LEU A 23 -3.26 -8.44 7.46
CA LEU A 23 -2.99 -9.00 6.14
C LEU A 23 -2.86 -10.52 6.16
N PHE A 24 -2.20 -11.08 7.18
CA PHE A 24 -2.11 -12.53 7.34
C PHE A 24 -3.49 -13.15 7.58
N GLU A 25 -4.34 -12.50 8.38
CA GLU A 25 -5.70 -12.99 8.65
C GLU A 25 -6.58 -13.06 7.39
N ILE A 26 -6.38 -12.15 6.42
CA ILE A 26 -7.09 -12.19 5.13
C ILE A 26 -6.35 -13.04 4.07
N GLY A 27 -5.35 -13.83 4.47
CA GLY A 27 -4.63 -14.75 3.59
C GLY A 27 -3.67 -14.07 2.61
N VAL A 28 -3.23 -12.85 2.89
CA VAL A 28 -2.23 -12.11 2.12
C VAL A 28 -0.84 -12.33 2.72
N ILE A 29 0.17 -12.47 1.85
CA ILE A 29 1.58 -12.57 2.28
C ILE A 29 2.22 -11.18 2.18
N PRO A 30 2.48 -10.49 3.31
CA PRO A 30 3.13 -9.19 3.30
C PRO A 30 4.64 -9.33 3.06
N ILE A 31 5.17 -8.52 2.13
CA ILE A 31 6.61 -8.25 2.01
C ILE A 31 6.85 -6.88 2.64
N THR A 32 7.36 -6.85 3.86
CA THR A 32 7.57 -5.57 4.56
C THR A 32 8.94 -4.96 4.23
N ARG A 33 8.97 -3.66 3.98
CA ARG A 33 10.19 -2.85 3.84
C ARG A 33 10.04 -1.58 4.68
N THR A 34 11.15 -1.11 5.25
CA THR A 34 11.18 0.08 6.10
C THR A 34 11.65 1.33 5.35
N ASN A 35 12.08 1.19 4.10
CA ASN A 35 12.61 2.29 3.28
C ASN A 35 12.24 2.09 1.81
N ILE A 36 12.15 3.20 1.09
CA ILE A 36 11.76 3.25 -0.32
C ILE A 36 12.76 2.50 -1.22
N THR A 37 14.05 2.63 -0.97
CA THR A 37 15.10 1.98 -1.79
C THR A 37 14.91 0.48 -1.87
N ASP A 38 14.66 -0.19 -0.75
CA ASP A 38 14.43 -1.64 -0.73
C ASP A 38 13.04 -2.02 -1.24
N ALA A 39 12.06 -1.13 -1.11
CA ALA A 39 10.73 -1.31 -1.69
C ALA A 39 10.76 -1.24 -3.22
N ILE A 40 11.56 -0.35 -3.81
CA ILE A 40 11.82 -0.28 -5.25
C ILE A 40 12.49 -1.56 -5.74
N LYS A 41 13.42 -2.15 -4.97
CA LYS A 41 14.00 -3.45 -5.33
C LYS A 41 12.92 -4.52 -5.42
N VAL A 42 11.96 -4.56 -4.48
CA VAL A 42 10.83 -5.49 -4.53
C VAL A 42 9.96 -5.25 -5.76
N LEU A 43 9.59 -3.98 -6.04
CA LEU A 43 8.78 -3.62 -7.21
C LEU A 43 9.37 -4.10 -8.54
N ARG A 44 10.70 -4.15 -8.65
CA ARG A 44 11.40 -4.60 -9.85
C ARG A 44 11.39 -6.12 -10.06
N HIS A 45 11.27 -6.90 -8.99
CA HIS A 45 11.49 -8.36 -9.04
C HIS A 45 10.22 -9.16 -8.76
N GLU A 46 9.23 -8.55 -8.11
CA GLU A 46 8.01 -9.23 -7.68
C GLU A 46 6.79 -8.73 -8.43
N GLN A 47 5.90 -9.66 -8.78
CA GLN A 47 4.54 -9.28 -9.16
C GLN A 47 3.73 -9.06 -7.88
N LEU A 48 3.36 -7.81 -7.64
CA LEU A 48 2.63 -7.42 -6.44
C LEU A 48 1.14 -7.29 -6.73
N LYS A 49 0.34 -7.65 -5.73
CA LYS A 49 -1.11 -7.45 -5.77
C LYS A 49 -1.51 -6.03 -5.39
N ALA A 50 -0.78 -5.44 -4.44
CA ALA A 50 -0.97 -4.08 -3.96
C ALA A 50 0.32 -3.59 -3.29
N VAL A 51 0.40 -2.28 -3.09
CA VAL A 51 1.37 -1.63 -2.22
C VAL A 51 0.63 -0.91 -1.11
N ILE A 52 1.03 -1.10 0.14
CA ILE A 52 0.50 -0.39 1.30
C ILE A 52 1.61 0.48 1.87
N ILE A 53 1.34 1.77 2.07
CA ILE A 53 2.27 2.75 2.62
C ILE A 53 1.69 3.24 3.94
N ASN A 54 2.42 3.06 5.04
CA ASN A 54 2.08 3.73 6.30
C ASN A 54 2.58 5.19 6.25
N ALA A 55 1.65 6.14 6.13
CA ALA A 55 1.96 7.56 6.05
C ALA A 55 2.78 8.04 7.26
N HIS A 56 2.52 7.52 8.46
CA HIS A 56 3.26 7.95 9.65
C HIS A 56 4.75 7.58 9.61
N SER A 57 5.14 6.64 8.76
CA SER A 57 6.53 6.20 8.67
C SER A 57 7.34 6.99 7.65
N ILE A 58 6.73 7.47 6.56
CA ILE A 58 7.46 7.97 5.37
C ILE A 58 6.59 8.99 4.60
N LEU A 59 6.28 10.15 5.17
CA LEU A 59 5.46 11.19 4.49
C LEU A 59 6.24 11.92 3.38
N ASP A 60 7.50 12.28 3.65
CA ASP A 60 8.24 13.24 2.81
C ASP A 60 8.49 12.77 1.36
N ASP A 61 8.39 11.46 1.08
CA ASP A 61 8.71 10.87 -0.24
C ASP A 61 7.61 9.97 -0.82
N VAL A 62 6.37 10.03 -0.29
CA VAL A 62 5.27 9.17 -0.74
C VAL A 62 4.96 9.36 -2.22
N ILE A 63 4.92 10.61 -2.68
CA ILE A 63 4.55 10.94 -4.06
C ILE A 63 5.58 10.38 -5.03
N GLU A 64 6.88 10.58 -4.75
CA GLU A 64 7.95 10.02 -5.56
C GLU A 64 7.86 8.49 -5.61
N PHE A 65 7.56 7.85 -4.48
CA PHE A 65 7.39 6.41 -4.46
C PHE A 65 6.18 5.93 -5.28
N ILE A 66 5.06 6.66 -5.25
CA ILE A 66 3.91 6.37 -6.13
C ILE A 66 4.33 6.47 -7.60
N LEU A 67 5.05 7.52 -7.99
CA LEU A 67 5.51 7.69 -9.37
C LEU A 67 6.38 6.51 -9.81
N ASN A 68 7.33 6.09 -8.96
CA ASN A 68 8.12 4.89 -9.21
C ASN A 68 7.23 3.64 -9.40
N ILE A 69 6.21 3.43 -8.55
CA ILE A 69 5.28 2.29 -8.72
C ILE A 69 4.58 2.36 -10.08
N ARG A 70 4.16 3.56 -10.51
CA ARG A 70 3.45 3.76 -11.79
C ARG A 70 4.34 3.52 -13.00
N ASP A 71 5.63 3.81 -12.90
CA ASP A 71 6.60 3.49 -13.94
C ASP A 71 6.77 1.96 -14.13
N PHE A 72 6.64 1.17 -13.05
CA PHE A 72 6.69 -0.29 -13.12
C PHE A 72 5.36 -0.93 -13.52
N ASN A 73 4.26 -0.49 -12.91
CA ASN A 73 2.93 -1.03 -13.18
C ASN A 73 1.84 -0.03 -12.77
N ILE A 74 1.23 0.58 -13.78
CA ILE A 74 0.16 1.57 -13.62
C ILE A 74 -1.11 1.02 -12.93
N LYS A 75 -1.30 -0.31 -12.92
CA LYS A 75 -2.53 -0.95 -12.40
C LYS A 75 -2.42 -1.38 -10.93
N ILE A 76 -1.23 -1.34 -10.32
CA ILE A 76 -1.08 -1.79 -8.93
C ILE A 76 -1.83 -0.83 -7.99
N PRO A 77 -2.78 -1.31 -7.17
CA PRO A 77 -3.37 -0.54 -6.08
C PRO A 77 -2.30 -0.01 -5.15
N VAL A 78 -2.34 1.29 -4.85
CA VAL A 78 -1.52 1.87 -3.79
C VAL A 78 -2.45 2.34 -2.68
N ILE A 79 -2.29 1.79 -1.49
CA ILE A 79 -3.11 2.08 -0.33
C ILE A 79 -2.25 2.88 0.62
N ILE A 80 -2.69 4.08 0.99
CA ILE A 80 -1.99 4.89 1.98
C ILE A 80 -2.77 4.87 3.27
N ALA A 81 -2.15 4.27 4.28
CA ALA A 81 -2.69 4.06 5.60
C ALA A 81 -2.25 5.18 6.54
N GLY A 82 -3.21 5.75 7.27
CA GLY A 82 -2.93 6.70 8.34
C GLY A 82 -2.67 8.13 7.89
N ILE A 83 -3.24 8.59 6.78
CA ILE A 83 -3.09 10.00 6.39
C ILE A 83 -3.79 10.91 7.41
N PRO A 84 -3.10 11.94 7.96
CA PRO A 84 -3.74 12.98 8.77
C PRO A 84 -4.69 13.81 7.90
N ALA A 85 -5.89 14.09 8.40
CA ALA A 85 -6.99 14.75 7.68
C ALA A 85 -6.74 16.25 7.29
N ASP A 86 -5.53 16.77 7.48
CA ASP A 86 -5.23 18.22 7.48
C ASP A 86 -4.05 18.58 6.55
N GLN A 87 -3.80 17.85 5.47
CA GLN A 87 -2.61 18.13 4.66
C GLN A 87 -2.89 18.33 3.17
N SER A 88 -2.28 19.39 2.62
CA SER A 88 -2.18 19.69 1.19
C SER A 88 -1.70 18.49 0.37
N GLU A 89 -0.89 17.62 0.98
CA GLU A 89 -0.43 16.36 0.41
C GLU A 89 -1.56 15.40 0.10
N GLU A 90 -2.61 15.36 0.93
CA GLU A 90 -3.79 14.52 0.68
C GLU A 90 -4.42 14.87 -0.68
N HIS A 91 -4.49 16.16 -1.01
CA HIS A 91 -5.05 16.62 -2.28
C HIS A 91 -4.21 16.16 -3.49
N ALA A 92 -2.88 16.16 -3.34
CA ALA A 92 -1.97 15.67 -4.39
C ALA A 92 -2.08 14.14 -4.55
N LEU A 93 -2.19 13.41 -3.43
CA LEU A 93 -2.32 11.95 -3.41
C LEU A 93 -3.66 11.48 -3.99
N ARG A 94 -4.77 12.19 -3.72
CA ARG A 94 -6.10 11.88 -4.29
C ARG A 94 -6.15 12.00 -5.81
N LYS A 95 -5.28 12.82 -6.41
CA LYS A 95 -5.19 12.97 -7.87
C LYS A 95 -4.43 11.84 -8.54
N GLN A 96 -3.71 11.02 -7.78
CA GLN A 96 -2.94 9.90 -8.33
C GLN A 96 -3.88 8.73 -8.66
N LYS A 97 -3.86 8.27 -9.91
CA LYS A 97 -4.68 7.13 -10.35
C LYS A 97 -4.31 5.87 -9.56
N GLY A 98 -5.31 5.09 -9.16
CA GLY A 98 -5.13 3.82 -8.43
C GLY A 98 -4.59 3.98 -7.01
N VAL A 99 -4.70 5.18 -6.43
CA VAL A 99 -4.33 5.46 -5.03
C VAL A 99 -5.60 5.52 -4.18
N VAL A 100 -5.60 4.80 -3.06
CA VAL A 100 -6.66 4.77 -2.06
C VAL A 100 -6.11 5.29 -0.74
N LEU A 101 -6.77 6.31 -0.18
CA LEU A 101 -6.36 6.91 1.09
C LEU A 101 -7.29 6.39 2.19
N LEU A 102 -6.70 5.83 3.26
CA LEU A 102 -7.42 5.30 4.41
C LEU A 102 -6.89 5.95 5.69
N SER A 103 -7.79 6.54 6.48
CA SER A 103 -7.46 6.92 7.85
C SER A 103 -7.44 5.69 8.77
N TRP A 104 -6.76 5.76 9.90
CA TRP A 104 -6.71 4.64 10.86
C TRP A 104 -8.08 4.17 11.33
N ALA A 105 -9.06 5.07 11.45
CA ALA A 105 -10.44 4.71 11.81
C ALA A 105 -11.16 3.88 10.74
N GLN A 106 -10.71 3.96 9.48
CA GLN A 106 -11.28 3.22 8.35
C GLN A 106 -10.58 1.89 8.12
N ILE A 107 -9.34 1.73 8.59
CA ILE A 107 -8.58 0.51 8.34
C ILE A 107 -9.20 -0.63 9.16
N ASN A 108 -9.75 -1.59 8.43
CA ASN A 108 -10.21 -2.87 8.96
C ASN A 108 -10.10 -3.93 7.87
N ARG A 109 -10.23 -5.19 8.28
CA ARG A 109 -10.09 -6.36 7.40
C ARG A 109 -10.96 -6.30 6.14
N GLN A 110 -12.23 -5.91 6.27
CA GLN A 110 -13.14 -5.86 5.12
C GLN A 110 -12.73 -4.80 4.09
N ILE A 111 -12.24 -3.64 4.56
CA ILE A 111 -11.76 -2.57 3.69
C ILE A 111 -10.44 -2.95 3.02
N LEU A 112 -9.51 -3.56 3.75
CA LEU A 112 -8.25 -4.06 3.19
C LEU A 112 -8.52 -5.13 2.13
N GLU A 113 -9.37 -6.11 2.44
CA GLU A 113 -9.77 -7.15 1.51
C GLU A 113 -10.41 -6.54 0.26
N LYS A 114 -11.44 -5.70 0.43
CA LYS A 114 -12.08 -5.05 -0.71
C LYS A 114 -11.07 -4.31 -1.59
N THR A 115 -10.13 -3.57 -1.00
CA THR A 115 -9.19 -2.74 -1.76
C THR A 115 -8.09 -3.54 -2.45
N ILE A 116 -7.56 -4.58 -1.79
CA ILE A 116 -6.49 -5.44 -2.33
C ILE A 116 -7.03 -6.38 -3.42
N PHE A 117 -8.27 -6.87 -3.25
CA PHE A 117 -8.87 -7.86 -4.14
C PHE A 117 -9.80 -7.25 -5.20
N SER A 118 -10.15 -5.96 -5.13
CA SER A 118 -10.90 -5.28 -6.19
C SER A 118 -10.03 -4.93 -7.39
N ASP A 119 -10.52 -5.20 -8.60
CA ASP A 119 -9.98 -4.59 -9.81
C ASP A 119 -10.25 -3.07 -9.77
N LEU A 120 -9.22 -2.28 -9.46
CA LEU A 120 -9.29 -0.81 -9.50
C LEU A 120 -9.29 -0.24 -10.93
N SER A 121 -9.78 -1.00 -11.91
CA SER A 121 -9.90 -0.58 -13.30
C SER A 121 -11.07 0.39 -13.49
N ALA A 122 -10.82 1.66 -13.17
CA ALA A 122 -11.55 2.82 -13.69
C ALA A 122 -10.55 3.82 -14.30
#